data_AF-A0A5E6NAH5-F1
#
_entry.id   AF-A0A5E6NAH5-F1
#
_cell.length_a   1.000
_cell.length_b   1.000
_cell.length_c   1.000
_cell.angle_alpha   90.00
_cell.angle_beta   90.00
_cell.angle_gamma   90.00
#
_symmetry.space_group_name_H-M   'P 1'
#
loop_
_entity.id
_entity.type
_entity.pdbx_description
1 polymer ?
#
loop_
_entity_poly.entity_id
_entity_poly.type
_entity_poly.pdbx_seq_one_letter_code
_entity_poly.pdbx_strand_id
1 'polypeptide(L)' 'MIISDGLEAKAGSLSAGLSRFMAWKTADGKEEASHLVSQLETLIKGMLNKETLLDLIRHFIVFEKSKPKILKRVS' A
#
# COMPACT_ATOMS: atom_id res chain seq x y z
N MET A 1 6.31 2.40 -0.64
CA MET A 1 7.44 2.36 0.31
C MET A 1 7.07 1.46 1.47
N ILE A 2 8.05 0.72 2.00
CA ILE A 2 7.92 -0.16 3.16
C ILE A 2 8.86 0.38 4.25
N ILE A 3 8.37 0.46 5.47
CA ILE A 3 9.16 0.76 6.67
C ILE A 3 9.02 -0.42 7.63
N SER A 4 10.14 -0.84 8.23
CA SER A 4 10.13 -1.90 9.25
C SER A 4 11.29 -1.69 10.22
N ASP A 5 11.05 -1.98 11.50
CA ASP A 5 12.03 -1.93 12.58
C ASP A 5 12.35 -3.32 13.17
N GLY A 6 11.91 -4.39 12.49
CA GLY A 6 12.10 -5.78 12.91
C GLY A 6 10.95 -6.36 13.74
N LEU A 7 10.13 -5.50 14.37
CA LEU A 7 8.92 -5.90 15.10
C LEU A 7 7.65 -5.50 14.35
N GLU A 8 7.62 -4.28 13.84
CA GLU A 8 6.52 -3.75 13.03
C GLU A 8 6.94 -3.61 11.56
N ALA A 9 5.95 -3.71 10.67
CA ALA A 9 6.13 -3.41 9.26
C ALA A 9 4.91 -2.67 8.70
N LYS A 10 5.14 -1.54 8.04
CA LYS A 10 4.08 -0.69 7.48
C LYS A 10 4.39 -0.33 6.02
N ALA A 11 3.34 -0.19 5.22
CA ALA A 11 3.43 0.22 3.83
C ALA A 11 2.68 1.55 3.59
N GLY A 12 3.20 2.36 2.67
CA GLY A 12 2.61 3.64 2.26
C GLY A 12 3.05 4.06 0.86
N SER A 13 2.43 5.09 0.29
CA SER A 13 2.86 5.64 -1.00
C SER A 13 4.10 6.53 -0.85
N LEU A 14 4.83 6.77 -1.95
CA LEU A 14 6.04 7.60 -1.94
C LEU A 14 5.77 9.06 -1.50
N SER A 15 4.59 9.59 -1.81
CA SER A 15 4.18 10.95 -1.46
C SER A 15 3.34 11.03 -0.18
N ALA A 16 3.13 9.91 0.52
CA ALA A 16 2.40 9.88 1.77
C ALA A 16 3.29 10.32 2.94
N GLY A 17 2.74 11.14 3.84
CA GLY A 17 3.36 11.38 5.15
C GLY A 17 3.35 10.10 6.01
N LEU A 18 4.25 10.02 6.99
CA LEU A 18 4.46 8.82 7.83
C LEU A 18 3.17 8.34 8.53
N SER A 19 2.26 9.26 8.89
CA SER A 19 0.96 8.94 9.50
C SER A 19 0.02 8.12 8.60
N ARG A 20 0.31 8.05 7.30
CA ARG A 20 -0.48 7.27 6.32
C ARG A 20 0.15 5.92 5.99
N PHE A 21 1.24 5.55 6.65
CA PHE A 21 1.80 4.21 6.57
C PHE A 21 1.00 3.28 7.49
N MET A 22 0.54 2.16 6.95
CA MET A 22 -0.30 1.21 7.69
C MET A 22 0.27 -0.21 7.60
N ALA A 23 0.06 -1.00 8.64
CA ALA A 23 0.42 -2.40 8.64
C ALA A 23 -0.46 -3.18 7.66
N TRP A 24 0.17 -4.07 6.89
CA TRP A 24 -0.57 -4.99 6.02
C TRP A 24 -1.07 -6.16 6.84
N LYS A 25 -2.35 -6.51 6.69
CA LYS A 25 -3.02 -7.43 7.63
C LYS A 25 -3.19 -8.85 7.13
N THR A 26 -3.20 -9.08 5.82
CA THR A 26 -3.58 -10.38 5.25
C THR A 26 -2.46 -10.93 4.38
N ALA A 27 -2.03 -12.18 4.60
CA ALA A 27 -0.99 -12.80 3.78
C ALA A 27 -1.56 -13.37 2.46
N ASP A 28 -2.84 -13.71 2.44
CA ASP A 28 -3.55 -14.34 1.32
C ASP A 28 -4.69 -13.47 0.76
N GLY A 29 -4.92 -12.30 1.34
CA GLY A 29 -6.01 -11.40 0.97
C GLY A 29 -7.38 -11.78 1.55
N LYS A 30 -7.50 -12.83 2.36
CA LYS A 30 -8.78 -13.33 2.88
C LYS A 30 -8.89 -13.20 4.39
N GLU A 31 -7.89 -13.67 5.12
CA GLU A 31 -7.90 -13.69 6.58
C GLU A 31 -6.83 -12.78 7.15
N GLU A 32 -7.16 -12.08 8.23
CA GLU A 32 -6.16 -11.33 8.99
C GLU A 32 -5.16 -12.33 9.60
N ALA A 33 -3.87 -12.08 9.36
CA ALA A 33 -2.80 -12.89 9.88
C ALA A 33 -2.81 -12.82 11.42
N SER A 34 -2.59 -13.97 12.05
CA SER A 34 -2.48 -14.04 13.50
C SER A 34 -1.35 -13.13 14.00
N HIS A 35 -1.52 -12.56 15.19
CA HIS A 35 -0.48 -11.79 15.88
C HIS A 35 0.81 -12.59 16.15
N LEU A 36 0.76 -13.92 16.02
CA LEU A 36 1.92 -14.81 16.13
C LEU A 36 2.81 -14.80 14.87
N VAL A 37 2.31 -14.29 13.74
CA VAL A 37 3.04 -14.19 12.47
C VAL A 37 3.67 -12.79 12.38
N SER A 38 4.92 -12.73 11.90
CA SER A 38 5.61 -11.45 11.71
C SER A 38 4.83 -10.54 10.75
N GLN A 39 4.67 -9.26 11.12
CA GLN A 39 4.04 -8.26 10.26
C GLN A 39 4.81 -8.08 8.95
N LEU A 40 6.15 -8.17 9.00
CA LEU A 40 6.99 -8.09 7.81
C LEU A 40 6.74 -9.27 6.88
N GLU A 41 6.63 -10.48 7.43
CA GLU A 41 6.32 -11.68 6.65
C GLU A 41 4.93 -11.59 6.00
N THR A 42 3.93 -11.16 6.76
CA THR A 42 2.56 -10.94 6.28
C THR A 42 2.53 -9.91 5.15
N LEU A 43 3.28 -8.82 5.30
CA LEU A 43 3.39 -7.77 4.28
C LEU A 43 4.09 -8.29 3.02
N ILE A 44 5.18 -9.06 3.15
CA ILE A 44 5.89 -9.62 2.00
C ILE A 44 5.00 -10.64 1.26
N LYS A 45 4.41 -11.60 1.98
CA LYS A 45 3.59 -12.65 1.37
C LYS A 45 2.28 -12.12 0.81
N GLY A 46 1.67 -11.14 1.48
CA GLY A 46 0.43 -10.51 1.04
C GLY A 46 0.68 -9.42 0.01
N MET A 47 1.23 -8.29 0.42
CA MET A 47 1.33 -7.10 -0.42
C MET A 47 2.26 -7.28 -1.65
N LEU A 48 3.34 -8.06 -1.53
CA LEU A 48 4.29 -8.29 -2.63
C LEU A 48 3.99 -9.54 -3.45
N ASN A 49 2.86 -10.21 -3.20
CA ASN A 49 2.42 -11.25 -4.14
C ASN A 49 2.18 -10.62 -5.52
N LYS A 50 2.41 -11.40 -6.58
CA LYS A 50 2.38 -10.89 -7.96
C LYS A 50 1.04 -10.24 -8.32
N GLU A 51 -0.07 -10.83 -7.89
CA GLU A 51 -1.41 -10.40 -8.26
C GLU A 51 -1.77 -9.07 -7.57
N THR A 52 -1.62 -9.02 -6.25
CA THR A 52 -1.81 -7.84 -5.41
C THR A 52 -0.85 -6.72 -5.79
N LEU A 53 0.42 -7.01 -6.07
CA LEU A 53 1.37 -5.97 -6.48
C LEU A 53 0.98 -5.35 -7.82
N LEU A 54 0.61 -6.17 -8.81
CA LEU A 54 0.13 -5.67 -10.10
C LEU A 54 -1.17 -4.90 -9.97
N ASP A 55 -2.08 -5.36 -9.11
CA ASP A 55 -3.34 -4.68 -8.84
C ASP A 55 -3.13 -3.32 -8.18
N LEU A 56 -2.26 -3.25 -7.16
CA LEU A 56 -1.85 -2.00 -6.51
C LEU A 56 -1.28 -1.03 -7.57
N ILE A 57 -0.27 -1.46 -8.34
CA ILE A 57 0.36 -0.61 -9.36
C ILE A 57 -0.67 -0.12 -10.39
N ARG A 58 -1.57 -1.00 -10.87
CA ARG A 58 -2.61 -0.64 -11.84
C ARG A 58 -3.54 0.43 -11.27
N HIS A 59 -4.02 0.25 -10.05
CA HIS A 59 -4.88 1.22 -9.40
C HIS A 59 -4.16 2.57 -9.23
N PHE A 60 -2.90 2.58 -8.78
CA PHE A 60 -2.13 3.82 -8.62
C PHE A 60 -1.93 4.58 -9.95
N ILE A 61 -1.67 3.89 -11.07
CA ILE A 61 -1.54 4.52 -12.39
C ILE A 61 -2.87 5.09 -12.89
N VAL A 62 -3.97 4.35 -12.69
CA VAL A 62 -5.32 4.80 -13.09
C VAL A 62 -5.72 6.06 -12.32
N PHE A 63 -5.46 6.12 -11.01
CA PHE A 63 -5.76 7.31 -10.22
C PHE A 63 -4.99 8.55 -10.68
N GLU A 64 -3.73 8.41 -11.10
CA GLU A 64 -2.93 9.55 -11.61
C GLU A 64 -3.51 10.11 -12.91
N LYS A 65 -3.91 9.24 -13.85
CA LYS A 65 -4.54 9.66 -15.10
C LYS A 65 -5.92 10.31 -14.90
N SER A 66 -6.61 9.97 -13.82
CA SER A 66 -7.95 10.49 -13.51
C SER A 66 -7.99 11.90 -12.92
N LYS A 67 -6.85 12.61 -12.80
CA LYS A 67 -6.83 14.02 -12.41
C LYS A 67 -6.85 14.93 -13.65
N PRO A 68 -8.01 15.26 -14.26
CA PRO A 68 -8.06 16.36 -15.20
C PRO A 68 -7.74 17.65 -14.43
N LYS A 69 -6.68 18.32 -14.85
CA LYS A 69 -6.28 19.63 -14.34
C LYS A 69 -7.35 20.63 -14.78
N ILE A 70 -8.35 20.90 -13.94
CA ILE A 70 -9.30 21.99 -14.21
C ILE A 70 -8.57 23.31 -13.96
N LEU A 71 -7.95 23.84 -15.00
CA LEU A 71 -7.54 25.24 -15.07
C LEU A 71 -8.81 26.08 -15.17
N LYS A 72 -9.42 26.43 -14.03
CA LYS A 72 -10.37 27.54 -13.99
C LYS A 72 -9.56 28.83 -14.15
N ARG A 73 -9.47 29.29 -15.40
CA ARG A 73 -9.07 30.66 -15.70
C ARG A 73 -10.35 31.50 -15.62
N VAL A 74 -10.50 32.27 -14.57
CA VAL A 74 -11.53 33.32 -14.50
C VAL A 74 -10.81 34.63 -14.73
N SER A 75 -11.15 35.24 -15.86
CA SER A 75 -10.88 36.63 -16.26
C SER A 75 -11.69 37.62 -15.42
#